data_AF-A0A1D1ZQ28-F1
#
_entry.id   AF-A0A1D1ZQ28-F1
#
_cell.length_a   1.000
_cell.length_b   1.000
_cell.length_c   1.000
_cell.angle_alpha   90.00
_cell.angle_beta   90.00
_cell.angle_gamma   90.00
#
_symmetry.space_group_name_H-M   'P 1'
#
loop_
_entity.id
_entity.type
_entity.pdbx_description
1 polymer ?
#
loop_
_entity_poly.entity_id
_entity_poly.type
_entity_poly.pdbx_seq_one_letter_code
_entity_poly.pdbx_strand_id
1 'polypeptide(L)'
;MSVAIPKRQLFIGGRWVEPVKGGRLPVINPSTEEEIGTIPAATPADVDAAVSAAQACVDSGDWTRSTGAYRAKILHAIADKVREQKTFLATLESLDNGKPLAEAEWDVDDVATCFDYYADLAAALDARQYEPVDLGAEGFECALRRDPLGVVALITPWNYPLLMSTWKVAPALAAGNAAVLKPSEAASLTSLELAGIAGGAGLPPGALNVVTGLGPDAGAPLSADPRVAKVAFTGSTGTGRAVYLAAARNLRPAVMELGGKSALIVFDDADVARAVEWAMFGVFWTNGQICSSTSRLLVQRGIAPAFYKQLKRRTESIMISDPLVPGCRLGPLVNELQYKKVVGYVEAGKADGATLLTGGRRPPHMPKGYYLEPTVFIDCKPEHRIWREEIFGPV
;
A
#
# COMPACT_ATOMS: atom_id res chain seq x y z
N MET A 1 5.40 -15.94 -18.06
CA MET A 1 5.03 -14.90 -19.05
C MET A 1 6.02 -13.76 -18.88
N SER A 2 6.68 -13.28 -19.93
CA SER A 2 7.50 -12.06 -19.84
C SER A 2 6.67 -10.86 -20.25
N VAL A 3 6.61 -9.84 -19.39
CA VAL A 3 5.97 -8.56 -19.67
C VAL A 3 7.07 -7.52 -19.82
N ALA A 4 6.98 -6.65 -20.84
CA ALA A 4 7.91 -5.54 -20.99
C ALA A 4 7.67 -4.52 -19.86
N ILE A 5 8.70 -4.19 -19.10
CA ILE A 5 8.61 -3.21 -18.02
C ILE A 5 8.39 -1.81 -18.62
N PRO A 6 7.28 -1.12 -18.30
CA PRO A 6 6.99 0.19 -18.86
C PRO A 6 8.04 1.22 -18.44
N LYS A 7 8.54 2.00 -19.41
CA LYS A 7 9.41 3.15 -19.14
C LYS A 7 8.59 4.43 -19.14
N ARG A 8 7.99 4.75 -17.99
CA ARG A 8 7.16 5.95 -17.80
C ARG A 8 7.96 7.16 -17.32
N GLN A 9 7.34 8.33 -17.47
CA GLN A 9 7.71 9.60 -16.86
C GLN A 9 6.86 9.89 -15.60
N LEU A 10 7.04 11.05 -14.96
CA LEU A 10 6.08 11.51 -13.95
C LEU A 10 4.75 11.83 -14.64
N PHE A 11 3.62 11.69 -13.95
CA PHE A 11 2.32 12.07 -14.49
C PHE A 11 1.85 13.36 -13.83
N ILE A 12 1.92 14.48 -14.54
CA ILE A 12 1.61 15.81 -13.98
C ILE A 12 0.70 16.57 -14.95
N GLY A 13 -0.42 17.08 -14.44
CA GLY A 13 -1.36 17.87 -15.25
C GLY A 13 -1.90 17.11 -16.46
N GLY A 14 -2.18 15.81 -16.30
CA GLY A 14 -2.69 14.95 -17.37
C GLY A 14 -1.65 14.54 -18.44
N ARG A 15 -0.36 14.79 -18.20
CA ARG A 15 0.72 14.51 -19.17
C ARG A 15 1.89 13.78 -18.53
N TRP A 16 2.60 13.03 -19.34
CA TRP A 16 3.87 12.40 -19.00
C TRP A 16 5.01 13.43 -19.11
N VAL A 17 5.72 13.70 -18.01
CA VAL A 17 6.78 14.73 -17.93
C VAL A 17 8.06 14.21 -17.29
N GLU A 18 9.19 14.42 -17.94
CA GLU A 18 10.50 14.05 -17.36
C GLU A 18 10.77 14.86 -16.08
N PRO A 19 11.43 14.29 -15.07
CA PRO A 19 11.88 15.04 -13.91
C PRO A 19 12.76 16.21 -14.32
N VAL A 20 12.63 17.35 -13.65
CA VAL A 20 13.38 18.60 -13.96
C VAL A 20 14.89 18.37 -13.98
N LYS A 21 15.40 17.47 -13.13
CA LYS A 21 16.84 17.11 -13.09
C LYS A 21 17.20 15.85 -13.88
N GLY A 22 16.26 15.23 -14.60
CA GLY A 22 16.48 14.06 -15.45
C GLY A 22 16.83 12.74 -14.71
N GLY A 23 16.71 12.70 -13.39
CA GLY A 23 17.09 11.53 -12.58
C GLY A 23 16.12 10.35 -12.69
N ARG A 24 16.63 9.13 -12.52
CA ARG A 24 15.84 7.88 -12.45
C ARG A 24 16.36 6.97 -11.34
N LEU A 25 15.48 6.15 -10.78
CA LEU A 25 15.81 5.09 -9.82
C LEU A 25 15.67 3.72 -10.48
N PRO A 26 16.54 2.75 -10.16
CA PRO A 26 16.41 1.39 -10.67
C PRO A 26 15.19 0.70 -10.06
N VAL A 27 14.55 -0.14 -10.85
CA VAL A 27 13.54 -1.10 -10.39
C VAL A 27 14.19 -2.46 -10.32
N ILE A 28 14.23 -3.03 -9.12
CA ILE A 28 14.91 -4.30 -8.85
C ILE A 28 13.86 -5.39 -8.68
N ASN A 29 13.96 -6.48 -9.44
CA ASN A 29 13.13 -7.65 -9.20
C ASN A 29 13.63 -8.38 -7.94
N PRO A 30 12.81 -8.49 -6.87
CA PRO A 30 13.26 -9.12 -5.62
C PRO A 30 13.53 -10.62 -5.72
N SER A 31 13.03 -11.30 -6.75
CA SER A 31 13.27 -12.72 -7.03
C SER A 31 14.67 -12.97 -7.58
N THR A 32 15.19 -12.06 -8.38
CA THR A 32 16.46 -12.24 -9.10
C THR A 32 17.58 -11.32 -8.64
N GLU A 33 17.25 -10.25 -7.91
CA GLU A 33 18.14 -9.15 -7.51
C GLU A 33 18.62 -8.31 -8.71
N GLU A 34 18.02 -8.50 -9.89
CA GLU A 34 18.39 -7.82 -11.13
C GLU A 34 17.56 -6.55 -11.37
N GLU A 35 18.18 -5.54 -11.98
CA GLU A 35 17.45 -4.38 -12.48
C GLU A 35 16.61 -4.78 -13.71
N ILE A 36 15.30 -4.58 -13.60
CA ILE A 36 14.34 -4.89 -14.67
C ILE A 36 13.82 -3.64 -15.40
N GLY A 37 14.14 -2.45 -14.89
CA GLY A 37 13.71 -1.19 -15.47
C GLY A 37 14.08 -0.01 -14.57
N THR A 38 13.48 1.15 -14.85
CA THR A 38 13.72 2.36 -14.06
C THR A 38 12.45 3.19 -13.92
N ILE A 39 12.30 3.88 -12.79
CA ILE A 39 11.24 4.88 -12.54
C ILE A 39 11.85 6.29 -12.47
N PRO A 40 11.09 7.34 -12.79
CA PRO A 40 11.58 8.71 -12.66
C PRO A 40 11.84 9.07 -11.18
N ALA A 41 12.89 9.87 -10.94
CA ALA A 41 13.26 10.35 -9.61
C ALA A 41 12.87 11.82 -9.46
N ALA A 42 11.65 12.07 -8.98
CA ALA A 42 11.17 13.42 -8.71
C ALA A 42 11.98 14.09 -7.60
N THR A 43 12.10 15.40 -7.74
CA THR A 43 12.77 16.33 -6.82
C THR A 43 11.74 17.33 -6.26
N PRO A 44 12.13 18.22 -5.32
CA PRO A 44 11.21 19.25 -4.83
C PRO A 44 10.61 20.14 -5.93
N ALA A 45 11.32 20.37 -7.04
CA ALA A 45 10.80 21.16 -8.17
C ALA A 45 9.67 20.42 -8.92
N ASP A 46 9.76 19.10 -9.03
CA ASP A 46 8.74 18.27 -9.66
C ASP A 46 7.49 18.17 -8.78
N VAL A 47 7.69 18.13 -7.45
CA VAL A 47 6.60 18.19 -6.48
C VAL A 47 5.89 19.53 -6.55
N ASP A 48 6.63 20.64 -6.63
CA ASP A 48 6.04 21.97 -6.82
C ASP A 48 5.20 22.05 -8.11
N ALA A 49 5.70 21.49 -9.22
CA ALA A 49 4.95 21.41 -10.46
C ALA A 49 3.67 20.55 -10.34
N ALA A 50 3.75 19.41 -9.65
CA ALA A 50 2.60 18.54 -9.41
C ALA A 50 1.54 19.20 -8.52
N VAL A 51 1.95 19.87 -7.45
CA VAL A 51 1.05 20.61 -6.56
C VAL A 51 0.44 21.81 -7.29
N SER A 52 1.21 22.52 -8.12
CA SER A 52 0.69 23.62 -8.95
C SER A 52 -0.35 23.13 -9.96
N ALA A 53 -0.13 21.97 -10.59
CA ALA A 53 -1.12 21.36 -11.49
C ALA A 53 -2.39 20.92 -10.76
N ALA A 54 -2.25 20.37 -9.54
CA ALA A 54 -3.39 20.04 -8.69
C ALA A 54 -4.17 21.29 -8.28
N GLN A 55 -3.48 22.37 -7.91
CA GLN A 55 -4.10 23.64 -7.54
C GLN A 55 -4.83 24.26 -8.74
N ALA A 56 -4.25 24.24 -9.94
CA ALA A 56 -4.92 24.72 -11.15
C ALA A 56 -6.23 23.96 -11.44
N CYS A 57 -6.26 22.65 -11.17
CA CYS A 57 -7.49 21.84 -11.26
C CYS A 57 -8.52 22.23 -10.19
N VAL A 58 -8.08 22.54 -8.97
CA VAL A 58 -8.95 23.07 -7.91
C VAL A 58 -9.56 24.41 -8.31
N ASP A 59 -8.74 25.31 -8.83
CA ASP A 59 -9.13 26.68 -9.18
C ASP A 59 -10.10 26.71 -10.36
N SER A 60 -9.86 25.90 -11.40
CA SER A 60 -10.75 25.82 -12.57
C SER A 60 -12.16 25.35 -12.19
N GLY A 61 -12.25 24.43 -11.22
CA GLY A 61 -13.53 23.90 -10.76
C GLY A 61 -14.10 22.78 -11.63
N ASP A 62 -13.47 22.46 -12.78
CA ASP A 62 -13.98 21.45 -13.73
C ASP A 62 -14.14 20.08 -13.07
N TRP A 63 -13.23 19.75 -12.14
CA TRP A 63 -13.33 18.56 -11.30
C TRP A 63 -13.95 18.87 -9.94
N THR A 64 -13.43 19.87 -9.22
CA THR A 64 -13.74 20.08 -7.80
C THR A 64 -15.15 20.63 -7.54
N ARG A 65 -15.77 21.27 -8.54
CA ARG A 65 -17.16 21.75 -8.48
C ARG A 65 -18.11 20.91 -9.32
N SER A 66 -17.64 19.80 -9.90
CA SER A 66 -18.48 18.86 -10.64
C SER A 66 -19.47 18.15 -9.73
N THR A 67 -20.49 17.53 -10.31
CA THR A 67 -21.40 16.64 -9.57
C THR A 67 -20.69 15.34 -9.19
N GLY A 68 -21.09 14.75 -8.07
CA GLY A 68 -20.71 13.41 -7.67
C GLY A 68 -21.02 12.37 -8.74
N ALA A 69 -22.16 12.49 -9.43
CA ALA A 69 -22.51 11.64 -10.57
C ALA A 69 -21.51 11.72 -11.75
N TYR A 70 -20.98 12.91 -12.06
CA TYR A 70 -19.93 13.06 -13.08
C TYR A 70 -18.64 12.35 -12.67
N ARG A 71 -18.24 12.50 -11.40
CA ARG A 71 -17.05 11.83 -10.86
C ARG A 71 -17.23 10.31 -10.84
N ALA A 72 -18.40 9.83 -10.46
CA ALA A 72 -18.76 8.40 -10.45
C ALA A 72 -18.55 7.75 -11.83
N LYS A 73 -19.01 8.41 -12.91
CA LYS A 73 -18.81 7.92 -14.29
C LYS A 73 -17.32 7.68 -14.61
N ILE A 74 -16.45 8.59 -14.19
CA ILE A 74 -15.00 8.46 -14.45
C ILE A 74 -14.39 7.37 -13.57
N LEU A 75 -14.81 7.25 -12.30
CA LEU A 75 -14.32 6.22 -11.39
C LEU A 75 -14.70 4.80 -11.85
N HIS A 76 -15.93 4.58 -12.33
CA HIS A 76 -16.31 3.31 -12.97
C HIS A 76 -15.47 3.03 -14.23
N ALA A 77 -15.23 4.05 -15.07
CA ALA A 77 -14.38 3.87 -16.26
C ALA A 77 -12.92 3.51 -15.91
N ILE A 78 -12.40 3.99 -14.77
CA ILE A 78 -11.11 3.55 -14.24
C ILE A 78 -11.18 2.07 -13.82
N ALA A 79 -12.22 1.67 -13.07
CA ALA A 79 -12.41 0.29 -12.64
C ALA A 79 -12.46 -0.69 -13.84
N ASP A 80 -13.20 -0.33 -14.89
CA ASP A 80 -13.30 -1.14 -16.11
C ASP A 80 -11.94 -1.31 -16.80
N LYS A 81 -11.17 -0.23 -16.94
CA LYS A 81 -9.82 -0.27 -17.53
C LYS A 81 -8.81 -1.06 -16.69
N VAL A 82 -8.97 -1.07 -15.36
CA VAL A 82 -8.16 -1.92 -14.48
C VAL A 82 -8.48 -3.39 -14.74
N ARG A 83 -9.76 -3.76 -14.86
CA ARG A 83 -10.19 -5.14 -15.18
C ARG A 83 -9.68 -5.59 -16.54
N GLU A 84 -9.76 -4.73 -17.56
CA GLU A 84 -9.23 -4.98 -18.90
C GLU A 84 -7.72 -5.31 -18.90
N GLN A 85 -6.97 -4.73 -17.95
CA GLN A 85 -5.52 -4.89 -17.83
C GLN A 85 -5.10 -5.81 -16.69
N LYS A 86 -6.01 -6.61 -16.12
CA LYS A 86 -5.76 -7.38 -14.89
C LYS A 86 -4.48 -8.21 -14.93
N THR A 87 -4.32 -9.06 -15.95
CA THR A 87 -3.15 -9.93 -16.06
C THR A 87 -1.85 -9.14 -16.16
N PHE A 88 -1.86 -8.02 -16.90
CA PHE A 88 -0.70 -7.14 -17.04
C PHE A 88 -0.34 -6.50 -15.70
N LEU A 89 -1.30 -5.89 -15.01
CA LEU A 89 -1.09 -5.24 -13.73
C LEU A 89 -0.63 -6.23 -12.65
N ALA A 90 -1.26 -7.41 -12.56
CA ALA A 90 -0.90 -8.43 -11.56
C ALA A 90 0.52 -8.99 -11.79
N THR A 91 0.90 -9.21 -13.05
CA THR A 91 2.27 -9.63 -13.40
C THR A 91 3.27 -8.55 -13.03
N LEU A 92 2.95 -7.28 -13.33
CA LEU A 92 3.80 -6.13 -13.02
C LEU A 92 3.99 -5.97 -11.50
N GLU A 93 2.91 -6.12 -10.72
CA GLU A 93 2.94 -6.05 -9.25
C GLU A 93 3.85 -7.12 -8.66
N SER A 94 3.74 -8.36 -9.16
CA SER A 94 4.55 -9.50 -8.70
C SER A 94 6.04 -9.31 -9.01
N LEU A 95 6.35 -8.73 -10.18
CA LEU A 95 7.72 -8.42 -10.60
C LEU A 95 8.34 -7.28 -9.79
N ASP A 96 7.52 -6.29 -9.39
CA ASP A 96 7.97 -5.07 -8.70
C ASP A 96 8.14 -5.29 -7.19
N ASN A 97 7.28 -6.11 -6.55
CA ASN A 97 7.33 -6.29 -5.09
C ASN A 97 7.47 -7.73 -4.58
N GLY A 98 7.48 -8.72 -5.46
CA GLY A 98 7.72 -10.11 -5.12
C GLY A 98 6.54 -10.89 -4.53
N LYS A 99 5.32 -10.33 -4.52
CA LYS A 99 4.15 -11.10 -4.06
C LYS A 99 3.79 -12.20 -5.07
N PRO A 100 3.30 -13.37 -4.61
CA PRO A 100 2.81 -14.41 -5.52
C PRO A 100 1.75 -13.89 -6.49
N LEU A 101 1.78 -14.34 -7.75
CA LEU A 101 0.88 -13.84 -8.81
C LEU A 101 -0.61 -13.96 -8.46
N ALA A 102 -1.01 -15.05 -7.82
CA ALA A 102 -2.39 -15.23 -7.39
C ALA A 102 -2.85 -14.17 -6.36
N GLU A 103 -1.93 -13.71 -5.50
CA GLU A 103 -2.23 -12.61 -4.58
C GLU A 103 -2.33 -11.28 -5.33
N ALA A 104 -1.44 -11.03 -6.29
CA ALA A 104 -1.51 -9.85 -7.14
C ALA A 104 -2.79 -9.78 -7.98
N GLU A 105 -3.31 -10.93 -8.44
CA GLU A 105 -4.58 -10.98 -9.16
C GLU A 105 -5.76 -10.57 -8.27
N TRP A 106 -5.75 -10.98 -7.00
CA TRP A 106 -6.76 -10.55 -6.01
C TRP A 106 -6.64 -9.06 -5.71
N ASP A 107 -5.43 -8.53 -5.54
CA ASP A 107 -5.21 -7.09 -5.34
C ASP A 107 -5.82 -6.27 -6.48
N VAL A 108 -5.67 -6.72 -7.73
CA VAL A 108 -6.20 -6.00 -8.90
C VAL A 108 -7.73 -6.06 -8.97
N ASP A 109 -8.33 -7.18 -8.55
CA ASP A 109 -9.80 -7.27 -8.39
C ASP A 109 -10.30 -6.29 -7.31
N ASP A 110 -9.60 -6.21 -6.18
CA ASP A 110 -9.91 -5.30 -5.08
C ASP A 110 -9.73 -3.83 -5.49
N VAL A 111 -8.74 -3.52 -6.34
CA VAL A 111 -8.55 -2.19 -6.92
C VAL A 111 -9.79 -1.77 -7.72
N ALA A 112 -10.24 -2.62 -8.66
CA ALA A 112 -11.41 -2.31 -9.47
C ALA A 112 -12.67 -2.17 -8.60
N THR A 113 -12.85 -3.07 -7.64
CA THR A 113 -13.98 -3.04 -6.70
C THR A 113 -13.97 -1.79 -5.83
N CYS A 114 -12.80 -1.33 -5.37
CA CYS A 114 -12.66 -0.11 -4.59
C CYS A 114 -13.06 1.13 -5.39
N PHE A 115 -12.67 1.21 -6.67
CA PHE A 115 -13.10 2.30 -7.55
C PHE A 115 -14.61 2.31 -7.75
N ASP A 116 -15.25 1.16 -7.99
CA ASP A 116 -16.71 1.06 -8.10
C ASP A 116 -17.41 1.48 -6.82
N TYR A 117 -16.94 0.98 -5.67
CA TYR A 117 -17.48 1.35 -4.36
C TYR A 117 -17.47 2.87 -4.14
N TYR A 118 -16.34 3.53 -4.45
CA TYR A 118 -16.24 4.98 -4.31
C TYR A 118 -16.95 5.77 -5.42
N ALA A 119 -17.18 5.17 -6.59
CA ALA A 119 -18.03 5.74 -7.63
C ALA A 119 -19.48 5.83 -7.15
N ASP A 120 -20.01 4.75 -6.58
CA ASP A 120 -21.37 4.71 -6.02
C ASP A 120 -21.52 5.72 -4.88
N LEU A 121 -20.53 5.81 -3.99
CA LEU A 121 -20.52 6.81 -2.92
C LEU A 121 -20.43 8.25 -3.45
N ALA A 122 -19.70 8.48 -4.56
CA ALA A 122 -19.63 9.79 -5.19
C ALA A 122 -21.01 10.21 -5.72
N ALA A 123 -21.72 9.32 -6.42
CA ALA A 123 -23.07 9.58 -6.91
C ALA A 123 -24.06 9.84 -5.75
N ALA A 124 -23.97 9.04 -4.67
CA ALA A 124 -24.81 9.21 -3.49
C ALA A 124 -24.51 10.51 -2.70
N LEU A 125 -23.31 11.08 -2.85
CA LEU A 125 -22.92 12.32 -2.15
C LEU A 125 -23.73 13.53 -2.63
N ASP A 126 -24.17 13.57 -3.89
CA ASP A 126 -24.97 14.67 -4.43
C ASP A 126 -26.29 14.85 -3.64
N ALA A 127 -26.95 13.75 -3.30
CA ALA A 127 -28.18 13.76 -2.52
C ALA A 127 -27.98 14.19 -1.04
N ARG A 128 -26.74 14.25 -0.57
CA ARG A 128 -26.37 14.65 0.80
C ARG A 128 -25.89 16.11 0.89
N GLN A 129 -25.93 16.86 -0.22
CA GLN A 129 -25.61 18.28 -0.20
C GLN A 129 -26.78 19.08 0.38
N TYR A 130 -26.47 20.10 1.19
CA TYR A 130 -27.45 20.95 1.87
C TYR A 130 -28.45 20.16 2.74
N GLU A 131 -27.96 19.14 3.45
CA GLU A 131 -28.76 18.35 4.39
C GLU A 131 -29.24 19.25 5.54
N PRO A 132 -30.56 19.41 5.76
CA PRO A 132 -31.10 20.36 6.72
C PRO A 132 -30.75 19.96 8.17
N VAL A 133 -30.48 20.95 9.02
CA VAL A 133 -30.20 20.78 10.45
C VAL A 133 -31.26 21.53 11.24
N ASP A 134 -32.03 20.81 12.05
CA ASP A 134 -32.99 21.41 12.97
C ASP A 134 -32.25 22.08 14.14
N LEU A 135 -32.42 23.40 14.24
CA LEU A 135 -31.82 24.21 15.31
C LEU A 135 -32.75 24.37 16.51
N GLY A 136 -34.04 24.02 16.39
CA GLY A 136 -35.06 24.33 17.41
C GLY A 136 -35.23 25.83 17.68
N ALA A 137 -34.78 26.70 16.76
CA ALA A 137 -34.82 28.15 16.90
C ALA A 137 -35.55 28.79 15.72
N GLU A 138 -36.69 29.42 15.99
CA GLU A 138 -37.48 30.12 14.96
C GLU A 138 -36.67 31.25 14.32
N GLY A 139 -36.83 31.42 13.00
CA GLY A 139 -36.16 32.47 12.23
C GLY A 139 -34.73 32.14 11.78
N PHE A 140 -34.20 30.96 12.08
CA PHE A 140 -32.89 30.51 11.60
C PHE A 140 -32.99 29.24 10.74
N GLU A 141 -32.25 29.21 9.63
CA GLU A 141 -32.08 28.03 8.77
C GLU A 141 -30.63 27.54 8.83
N CYS A 142 -30.43 26.22 8.90
CA CYS A 142 -29.12 25.60 8.88
C CYS A 142 -29.13 24.37 7.99
N ALA A 143 -28.04 24.17 7.25
CA ALA A 143 -27.83 22.99 6.43
C ALA A 143 -26.34 22.62 6.38
N LEU A 144 -26.05 21.33 6.23
CA LEU A 144 -24.70 20.80 6.03
C LEU A 144 -24.38 20.71 4.55
N ARG A 145 -23.27 21.34 4.16
CA ARG A 145 -22.66 21.20 2.84
C ARG A 145 -21.33 20.45 2.96
N ARG A 146 -21.05 19.56 2.01
CA ARG A 146 -19.86 18.70 2.01
C ARG A 146 -19.02 19.00 0.77
N ASP A 147 -18.08 19.93 0.91
CA ASP A 147 -17.17 20.33 -0.15
C ASP A 147 -15.85 19.52 -0.11
N PRO A 148 -15.16 19.36 -1.26
CA PRO A 148 -13.79 18.85 -1.27
C PRO A 148 -12.87 19.71 -0.41
N LEU A 149 -11.82 19.09 0.14
CA LEU A 149 -10.79 19.80 0.91
C LEU A 149 -9.87 20.64 0.03
N GLY A 150 -9.67 20.25 -1.23
CA GLY A 150 -8.76 20.91 -2.17
C GLY A 150 -7.66 19.96 -2.66
N VAL A 151 -6.40 20.39 -2.58
CA VAL A 151 -5.24 19.56 -2.95
C VAL A 151 -4.92 18.57 -1.82
N VAL A 152 -4.80 17.28 -2.11
CA VAL A 152 -4.44 16.26 -1.11
C VAL A 152 -3.16 15.53 -1.47
N ALA A 153 -2.29 15.34 -0.48
CA ALA A 153 -1.06 14.57 -0.61
C ALA A 153 -1.29 13.12 -0.18
N LEU A 154 -1.05 12.18 -1.09
CA LEU A 154 -1.26 10.75 -0.87
C LEU A 154 0.10 10.04 -0.93
N ILE A 155 0.55 9.45 0.17
CA ILE A 155 1.86 8.78 0.25
C ILE A 155 1.64 7.33 0.64
N THR A 156 2.11 6.39 -0.18
CA THR A 156 1.75 4.96 -0.08
C THR A 156 2.96 4.03 0.01
N PRO A 157 2.81 2.86 0.67
CA PRO A 157 3.87 1.87 0.84
C PRO A 157 3.99 0.96 -0.39
N TRP A 158 4.93 0.02 -0.32
CA TRP A 158 5.28 -0.90 -1.40
C TRP A 158 4.66 -2.31 -1.29
N ASN A 159 4.01 -2.65 -0.17
CA ASN A 159 3.53 -4.02 0.08
C ASN A 159 2.26 -4.37 -0.70
N TYR A 160 1.40 -3.38 -0.96
CA TYR A 160 0.31 -3.46 -1.94
C TYR A 160 0.30 -2.18 -2.79
N PRO A 161 1.25 -2.04 -3.73
CA PRO A 161 1.51 -0.78 -4.43
C PRO A 161 0.28 -0.14 -5.06
N LEU A 162 -0.43 -0.89 -5.92
CA LEU A 162 -1.60 -0.40 -6.61
C LEU A 162 -2.82 -0.27 -5.68
N LEU A 163 -3.02 -1.26 -4.80
CA LEU A 163 -4.17 -1.29 -3.89
C LEU A 163 -4.12 -0.15 -2.86
N MET A 164 -2.96 0.10 -2.23
CA MET A 164 -2.82 1.22 -1.27
C MET A 164 -2.91 2.57 -1.95
N SER A 165 -2.38 2.71 -3.17
CA SER A 165 -2.59 3.89 -4.02
C SER A 165 -4.09 4.10 -4.27
N THR A 166 -4.81 3.04 -4.61
CA THR A 166 -6.25 3.08 -4.89
C THR A 166 -7.09 3.43 -3.66
N TRP A 167 -6.80 2.85 -2.49
CA TRP A 167 -7.47 3.18 -1.23
C TRP A 167 -7.39 4.66 -0.84
N LYS A 168 -6.44 5.41 -1.42
CA LYS A 168 -6.33 6.86 -1.23
C LYS A 168 -6.88 7.66 -2.41
N VAL A 169 -6.56 7.24 -3.63
CA VAL A 169 -6.95 7.94 -4.87
C VAL A 169 -8.46 7.88 -5.07
N ALA A 170 -9.08 6.70 -4.96
CA ALA A 170 -10.52 6.54 -5.19
C ALA A 170 -11.39 7.44 -4.29
N PRO A 171 -11.22 7.46 -2.95
CA PRO A 171 -11.99 8.38 -2.09
C PRO A 171 -11.63 9.86 -2.32
N ALA A 172 -10.36 10.18 -2.60
CA ALA A 172 -9.94 11.56 -2.84
C ALA A 172 -10.66 12.12 -4.08
N LEU A 173 -10.67 11.35 -5.17
CA LEU A 173 -11.34 11.69 -6.42
C LEU A 173 -12.87 11.69 -6.23
N ALA A 174 -13.46 10.70 -5.56
CA ALA A 174 -14.90 10.65 -5.28
C ALA A 174 -15.41 11.89 -4.53
N ALA A 175 -14.65 12.36 -3.55
CA ALA A 175 -14.96 13.58 -2.80
C ALA A 175 -14.71 14.88 -3.61
N GLY A 176 -14.12 14.80 -4.81
CA GLY A 176 -13.84 15.95 -5.66
C GLY A 176 -12.53 16.66 -5.36
N ASN A 177 -11.57 16.03 -4.68
CA ASN A 177 -10.24 16.61 -4.45
C ASN A 177 -9.35 16.47 -5.69
N ALA A 178 -8.33 17.31 -5.78
CA ALA A 178 -7.19 17.08 -6.66
C ALA A 178 -6.06 16.41 -5.86
N ALA A 179 -5.49 15.33 -6.38
CA ALA A 179 -4.53 14.50 -5.65
C ALA A 179 -3.12 14.57 -6.23
N VAL A 180 -2.13 14.55 -5.35
CA VAL A 180 -0.73 14.26 -5.68
C VAL A 180 -0.33 12.97 -4.95
N LEU A 181 -0.17 11.89 -5.73
CA LEU A 181 0.25 10.58 -5.26
C LEU A 181 1.76 10.44 -5.35
N LYS A 182 2.38 10.03 -4.23
CA LYS A 182 3.77 9.60 -4.15
C LYS A 182 3.81 8.14 -3.67
N PRO A 183 3.94 7.17 -4.58
CA PRO A 183 4.12 5.78 -4.19
C PRO A 183 5.55 5.53 -3.68
N SER A 184 5.76 4.40 -3.02
CA SER A 184 7.08 3.97 -2.55
C SER A 184 8.05 3.74 -3.72
N GLU A 185 9.27 4.25 -3.61
CA GLU A 185 10.37 4.00 -4.55
C GLU A 185 10.71 2.52 -4.73
N ALA A 186 10.35 1.67 -3.75
CA ALA A 186 10.61 0.24 -3.80
C ALA A 186 9.61 -0.56 -4.66
N ALA A 187 8.44 0.00 -4.97
CA ALA A 187 7.46 -0.59 -5.88
C ALA A 187 6.47 0.50 -6.34
N SER A 188 6.57 0.89 -7.61
CA SER A 188 5.91 2.07 -8.18
C SER A 188 5.35 1.85 -9.58
N LEU A 189 5.66 0.74 -10.25
CA LEU A 189 5.34 0.53 -11.66
C LEU A 189 3.84 0.60 -11.92
N THR A 190 3.03 -0.12 -11.15
CA THR A 190 1.57 -0.13 -11.30
C THR A 190 0.90 1.17 -10.87
N SER A 191 1.49 1.91 -9.92
CA SER A 191 1.00 3.25 -9.54
C SER A 191 1.20 4.27 -10.67
N LEU A 192 2.25 4.12 -11.48
CA LEU A 192 2.41 4.90 -12.71
C LEU A 192 1.39 4.46 -13.77
N GLU A 193 1.16 3.15 -13.96
CA GLU A 193 0.13 2.67 -14.90
C GLU A 193 -1.28 3.14 -14.53
N LEU A 194 -1.61 3.23 -13.23
CA LEU A 194 -2.86 3.81 -12.75
C LEU A 194 -3.05 5.25 -13.25
N ALA A 195 -1.98 6.04 -13.30
CA ALA A 195 -2.02 7.41 -13.80
C ALA A 195 -2.41 7.45 -15.30
N GLY A 196 -1.82 6.55 -16.09
CA GLY A 196 -2.17 6.37 -17.50
C GLY A 196 -3.61 5.90 -17.70
N ILE A 197 -4.06 4.95 -16.87
CA ILE A 197 -5.45 4.47 -16.86
C ILE A 197 -6.42 5.61 -16.55
N ALA A 198 -6.15 6.39 -15.50
CA ALA A 198 -6.98 7.51 -15.09
C ALA A 198 -7.06 8.60 -16.16
N GLY A 199 -5.93 8.98 -16.75
CA GLY A 199 -5.91 9.91 -17.89
C GLY A 199 -6.71 9.38 -19.09
N GLY A 200 -6.55 8.09 -19.42
CA GLY A 200 -7.29 7.43 -20.51
C GLY A 200 -8.78 7.24 -20.22
N ALA A 201 -9.22 7.30 -18.96
CA ALA A 201 -10.62 7.29 -18.54
C ALA A 201 -11.29 8.68 -18.64
N GLY A 202 -10.54 9.71 -19.07
CA GLY A 202 -11.05 11.07 -19.19
C GLY A 202 -10.99 11.87 -17.89
N LEU A 203 -10.15 11.47 -16.93
CA LEU A 203 -9.92 12.25 -15.71
C LEU A 203 -9.33 13.63 -16.09
N PRO A 204 -9.88 14.76 -15.57
CA PRO A 204 -9.38 16.08 -15.91
C PRO A 204 -7.90 16.29 -15.55
N PRO A 205 -7.16 17.08 -16.35
CA PRO A 205 -5.78 17.44 -16.06
C PRO A 205 -5.61 17.98 -14.63
N GLY A 206 -4.68 17.39 -13.88
CA GLY A 206 -4.34 17.83 -12.52
C GLY A 206 -5.21 17.22 -11.41
N ALA A 207 -6.34 16.55 -11.72
CA ALA A 207 -7.14 15.88 -10.70
C ALA A 207 -6.38 14.70 -10.05
N LEU A 208 -5.52 14.02 -10.80
CA LEU A 208 -4.50 13.11 -10.27
C LEU A 208 -3.14 13.46 -10.88
N ASN A 209 -2.14 13.58 -10.02
CA ASN A 209 -0.73 13.71 -10.37
C ASN A 209 0.02 12.60 -9.64
N VAL A 210 0.98 11.96 -10.31
CA VAL A 210 1.78 10.87 -9.74
C VAL A 210 3.25 11.22 -9.88
N VAL A 211 3.93 11.34 -8.73
CA VAL A 211 5.36 11.61 -8.63
C VAL A 211 6.08 10.46 -7.93
N THR A 212 6.95 9.75 -8.64
CA THR A 212 7.84 8.74 -8.04
C THR A 212 9.16 9.39 -7.62
N GLY A 213 9.83 8.84 -6.61
CA GLY A 213 11.10 9.38 -6.13
C GLY A 213 11.40 8.92 -4.71
N LEU A 214 12.54 9.30 -4.14
CA LEU A 214 12.89 8.94 -2.77
C LEU A 214 12.00 9.67 -1.77
N GLY A 215 11.77 9.06 -0.60
CA GLY A 215 11.02 9.68 0.50
C GLY A 215 11.47 11.11 0.84
N PRO A 216 12.77 11.38 1.06
CA PRO A 216 13.27 12.73 1.35
C PRO A 216 13.11 13.73 0.19
N ASP A 217 13.18 13.27 -1.06
CA ASP A 217 13.24 14.16 -2.23
C ASP A 217 11.86 14.49 -2.82
N ALA A 218 10.90 13.57 -2.70
CA ALA A 218 9.55 13.71 -3.23
C ALA A 218 8.47 13.72 -2.14
N GLY A 219 8.57 12.83 -1.14
CA GLY A 219 7.55 12.70 -0.09
C GLY A 219 7.61 13.81 0.97
N ALA A 220 8.80 14.17 1.43
CA ALA A 220 9.00 15.22 2.44
C ALA A 220 8.56 16.62 1.94
N PRO A 221 8.98 17.11 0.75
CA PRO A 221 8.48 18.39 0.24
C PRO A 221 6.97 18.37 0.04
N LEU A 222 6.39 17.27 -0.45
CA LEU A 222 4.95 17.16 -0.63
C LEU A 222 4.18 17.27 0.70
N SER A 223 4.69 16.64 1.76
CA SER A 223 4.08 16.67 3.09
C SER A 223 4.17 18.06 3.75
N ALA A 224 5.14 18.88 3.34
CA ALA A 224 5.41 20.20 3.91
C ALA A 224 4.83 21.36 3.08
N ASP A 225 4.48 21.13 1.80
CA ASP A 225 4.06 22.16 0.85
C ASP A 225 2.79 22.88 1.30
N PRO A 226 2.76 24.21 1.53
CA PRO A 226 1.64 24.94 2.14
C PRO A 226 0.30 24.91 1.38
N ARG A 227 0.26 24.47 0.12
CA ARG A 227 -0.97 24.40 -0.70
C ARG A 227 -1.76 23.11 -0.49
N VAL A 228 -1.13 22.06 0.04
CA VAL A 228 -1.82 20.80 0.37
C VAL A 228 -2.84 21.03 1.50
N ALA A 229 -4.09 20.62 1.37
CA ALA A 229 -5.10 20.74 2.42
C ALA A 229 -5.05 19.59 3.44
N LYS A 230 -4.62 18.39 3.01
CA LYS A 230 -4.57 17.18 3.86
C LYS A 230 -3.48 16.23 3.39
N VAL A 231 -2.86 15.54 4.35
CA VAL A 231 -1.92 14.44 4.09
C VAL A 231 -2.55 13.11 4.47
N ALA A 232 -2.51 12.13 3.56
CA ALA A 232 -2.89 10.75 3.83
C ALA A 232 -1.66 9.85 3.61
N PHE A 233 -1.09 9.38 4.72
CA PHE A 233 0.13 8.56 4.73
C PHE A 233 -0.17 7.14 5.15
N THR A 234 0.45 6.19 4.45
CA THR A 234 0.55 4.79 4.90
C THR A 234 2.00 4.34 4.84
N GLY A 235 2.54 3.78 5.91
CA GLY A 235 3.93 3.33 5.97
C GLY A 235 4.44 3.11 7.39
N SER A 236 5.76 3.18 7.60
CA SER A 236 6.35 2.91 8.91
C SER A 236 6.01 3.98 9.95
N THR A 237 5.97 3.61 11.24
CA THR A 237 5.77 4.54 12.35
C THR A 237 6.83 5.64 12.40
N GLY A 238 8.09 5.30 12.10
CA GLY A 238 9.19 6.27 12.07
C GLY A 238 8.99 7.35 11.01
N THR A 239 8.68 6.93 9.77
CA THR A 239 8.39 7.85 8.66
C THR A 239 7.10 8.63 8.92
N GLY A 240 6.04 7.98 9.42
CA GLY A 240 4.75 8.60 9.73
C GLY A 240 4.89 9.75 10.73
N ARG A 241 5.76 9.61 11.73
CA ARG A 241 6.07 10.71 12.66
C ARG A 241 6.67 11.92 11.95
N ALA A 242 7.63 11.71 11.05
CA ALA A 242 8.24 12.79 10.27
C ALA A 242 7.23 13.49 9.36
N VAL A 243 6.37 12.71 8.67
CA VAL A 243 5.30 13.23 7.81
C VAL A 243 4.27 14.02 8.62
N TYR A 244 3.86 13.51 9.78
CA TYR A 244 2.91 14.18 10.67
C TYR A 244 3.45 15.53 11.15
N LEU A 245 4.72 15.58 11.56
CA LEU A 245 5.36 16.82 11.99
C LEU A 245 5.43 17.86 10.85
N ALA A 246 5.68 17.43 9.60
CA ALA A 246 5.67 18.30 8.44
C ALA A 246 4.26 18.89 8.16
N ALA A 247 3.22 18.05 8.25
CA ALA A 247 1.83 18.49 8.10
C ALA A 247 1.41 19.46 9.24
N ALA A 248 1.79 19.15 10.47
CA ALA A 248 1.44 19.91 11.67
C ALA A 248 2.01 21.35 11.67
N ARG A 249 3.16 21.58 11.05
CA ARG A 249 3.74 22.94 10.88
C ARG A 249 2.79 23.91 10.17
N ASN A 250 1.85 23.38 9.40
CA ASN A 250 0.85 24.15 8.65
C ASN A 250 -0.57 23.92 9.19
N LEU A 251 -0.73 23.32 10.38
CA LEU A 251 -2.00 22.99 11.02
C LEU A 251 -2.94 22.12 10.17
N ARG A 252 -2.36 21.22 9.37
CA ARG A 252 -3.14 20.40 8.44
C ARG A 252 -3.54 19.07 9.01
N PRO A 253 -4.78 18.61 8.73
CA PRO A 253 -5.17 17.26 9.09
C PRO A 253 -4.27 16.25 8.38
N ALA A 254 -3.90 15.21 9.11
CA ALA A 254 -3.14 14.09 8.60
C ALA A 254 -3.76 12.77 9.05
N VAL A 255 -3.89 11.83 8.13
CA VAL A 255 -4.28 10.44 8.42
C VAL A 255 -3.05 9.56 8.31
N MET A 256 -2.84 8.71 9.31
CA MET A 256 -1.63 7.92 9.49
C MET A 256 -2.01 6.45 9.67
N GLU A 257 -1.86 5.65 8.62
CA GLU A 257 -1.97 4.19 8.69
C GLU A 257 -0.56 3.62 8.85
N LEU A 258 -0.25 3.13 10.05
CA LEU A 258 1.10 2.77 10.45
C LEU A 258 1.25 1.26 10.64
N GLY A 259 2.47 0.83 11.02
CA GLY A 259 2.77 -0.56 11.33
C GLY A 259 2.06 -1.08 12.58
N GLY A 260 2.08 -2.40 12.74
CA GLY A 260 1.37 -3.10 13.81
C GLY A 260 2.15 -4.27 14.39
N LYS A 261 1.65 -4.77 15.54
CA LYS A 261 2.08 -6.02 16.15
C LYS A 261 0.85 -6.80 16.62
N SER A 262 -0.04 -7.09 15.69
CA SER A 262 -1.36 -7.68 15.96
C SER A 262 -1.24 -9.07 16.57
N ALA A 263 -2.23 -9.46 17.37
CA ALA A 263 -2.26 -10.77 18.01
C ALA A 263 -3.42 -11.62 17.45
N LEU A 264 -3.14 -12.89 17.16
CA LEU A 264 -4.15 -13.93 16.98
C LEU A 264 -4.27 -14.73 18.29
N ILE A 265 -5.47 -14.79 18.85
CA ILE A 265 -5.75 -15.49 20.11
C ILE A 265 -6.57 -16.74 19.81
N VAL A 266 -6.09 -17.91 20.22
CA VAL A 266 -6.71 -19.21 19.96
C VAL A 266 -6.99 -19.92 21.29
N PHE A 267 -8.27 -20.15 21.57
CA PHE A 267 -8.75 -20.88 22.75
C PHE A 267 -8.78 -22.39 22.49
N ASP A 268 -8.91 -23.18 23.56
CA ASP A 268 -8.85 -24.65 23.50
C ASP A 268 -10.09 -25.33 22.89
N ASP A 269 -11.18 -24.59 22.73
CA ASP A 269 -12.39 -25.00 22.01
C ASP A 269 -12.31 -24.76 20.49
N ALA A 270 -11.21 -24.17 20.00
CA ALA A 270 -11.00 -23.94 18.58
C ALA A 270 -10.66 -25.23 17.82
N ASP A 271 -11.11 -25.29 16.56
CA ASP A 271 -10.63 -26.28 15.61
C ASP A 271 -9.17 -26.01 15.27
N VAL A 272 -8.27 -26.87 15.75
CA VAL A 272 -6.82 -26.71 15.61
C VAL A 272 -6.40 -26.61 14.14
N ALA A 273 -7.00 -27.40 13.25
CA ALA A 273 -6.60 -27.43 11.85
C ALA A 273 -6.94 -26.12 11.14
N ARG A 274 -8.14 -25.60 11.37
CA ARG A 274 -8.57 -24.30 10.85
C ARG A 274 -7.80 -23.14 11.49
N ALA A 275 -7.56 -23.20 12.79
CA ALA A 275 -6.84 -22.15 13.50
C ALA A 275 -5.36 -22.06 13.04
N VAL A 276 -4.70 -23.18 12.76
CA VAL A 276 -3.35 -23.18 12.15
C VAL A 276 -3.37 -22.54 10.76
N GLU A 277 -4.38 -22.81 9.94
CA GLU A 277 -4.49 -22.20 8.61
C GLU A 277 -4.56 -20.67 8.68
N TRP A 278 -5.45 -20.16 9.54
CA TRP A 278 -5.60 -18.72 9.73
C TRP A 278 -4.38 -18.08 10.39
N ALA A 279 -3.69 -18.80 11.28
CA ALA A 279 -2.43 -18.33 11.86
C ALA A 279 -1.35 -18.17 10.78
N MET A 280 -1.23 -19.16 9.88
CA MET A 280 -0.29 -19.08 8.75
C MET A 280 -0.68 -18.00 7.76
N PHE A 281 -1.96 -17.90 7.38
CA PHE A 281 -2.44 -16.87 6.47
C PHE A 281 -2.15 -15.47 7.02
N GLY A 282 -2.46 -15.22 8.30
CA GLY A 282 -2.29 -13.91 8.92
C GLY A 282 -0.83 -13.44 9.08
N VAL A 283 0.17 -14.31 8.90
CA VAL A 283 1.59 -13.97 9.06
C VAL A 283 2.48 -14.25 7.85
N PHE A 284 2.13 -15.23 7.00
CA PHE A 284 2.95 -15.60 5.85
C PHE A 284 2.39 -15.11 4.51
N TRP A 285 1.10 -14.77 4.43
CA TRP A 285 0.53 -14.13 3.24
C TRP A 285 1.25 -12.81 2.91
N THR A 286 1.34 -12.46 1.62
CA THR A 286 2.11 -11.29 1.13
C THR A 286 3.54 -11.24 1.71
N ASN A 287 4.14 -12.41 1.84
CA ASN A 287 5.48 -12.62 2.35
C ASN A 287 5.69 -12.05 3.77
N GLY A 288 4.61 -11.97 4.56
CA GLY A 288 4.57 -11.37 5.91
C GLY A 288 4.71 -9.85 5.95
N GLN A 289 4.59 -9.18 4.80
CA GLN A 289 4.74 -7.73 4.66
C GLN A 289 3.37 -7.03 4.80
N ILE A 290 2.67 -7.30 5.91
CA ILE A 290 1.29 -6.85 6.16
C ILE A 290 1.26 -6.01 7.43
N CYS A 291 0.70 -4.79 7.38
CA CYS A 291 0.59 -3.92 8.57
C CYS A 291 -0.32 -4.52 9.67
N SER A 292 -1.35 -5.28 9.26
CA SER A 292 -2.27 -5.98 10.15
C SER A 292 -1.84 -7.41 10.49
N SER A 293 -0.63 -7.82 10.08
CA SER A 293 -0.12 -9.18 10.32
C SER A 293 -0.31 -9.62 11.77
N THR A 294 -0.93 -10.79 11.97
CA THR A 294 -1.12 -11.41 13.30
C THR A 294 0.14 -12.11 13.78
N SER A 295 1.27 -11.40 13.72
CA SER A 295 2.63 -11.87 14.05
C SER A 295 2.88 -12.11 15.56
N ARG A 296 1.83 -12.10 16.38
CA ARG A 296 1.85 -12.66 17.75
C ARG A 296 0.75 -13.70 17.89
N LEU A 297 1.16 -14.94 18.10
CA LEU A 297 0.22 -16.03 18.30
C LEU A 297 0.11 -16.36 19.80
N LEU A 298 -1.10 -16.26 20.34
CA LEU A 298 -1.44 -16.58 21.72
C LEU A 298 -2.36 -17.80 21.75
N VAL A 299 -1.84 -18.97 22.10
CA VAL A 299 -2.58 -20.25 22.09
C VAL A 299 -2.78 -20.75 23.52
N GLN A 300 -4.02 -21.13 23.86
CA GLN A 300 -4.35 -21.69 25.16
C GLN A 300 -3.63 -23.03 25.40
N ARG A 301 -3.08 -23.20 26.62
CA ARG A 301 -2.13 -24.28 26.95
C ARG A 301 -2.64 -25.69 26.62
N GLY A 302 -3.94 -25.94 26.71
CA GLY A 302 -4.56 -27.25 26.47
C GLY A 302 -4.33 -27.81 25.06
N ILE A 303 -4.27 -26.93 24.05
CA ILE A 303 -4.10 -27.33 22.64
C ILE A 303 -2.71 -27.03 22.07
N ALA A 304 -1.87 -26.29 22.81
CA ALA A 304 -0.58 -25.79 22.32
C ALA A 304 0.34 -26.88 21.72
N PRO A 305 0.53 -28.07 22.34
CA PRO A 305 1.40 -29.10 21.76
C PRO A 305 0.91 -29.61 20.39
N ALA A 306 -0.39 -29.87 20.26
CA ALA A 306 -0.99 -30.31 19.00
C ALA A 306 -0.94 -29.21 17.94
N PHE A 307 -1.20 -27.97 18.36
CA PHE A 307 -1.14 -26.79 17.52
C PHE A 307 0.27 -26.58 16.94
N TYR A 308 1.31 -26.56 17.78
CA TYR A 308 2.70 -26.33 17.33
C TYR A 308 3.18 -27.42 16.38
N LYS A 309 2.82 -28.68 16.64
CA LYS A 309 3.16 -29.80 15.75
C LYS A 309 2.54 -29.60 14.36
N GLN A 310 1.27 -29.22 14.30
CA GLN A 310 0.58 -29.00 13.03
C GLN A 310 1.05 -27.73 12.34
N LEU A 311 1.26 -26.63 13.08
CA LEU A 311 1.81 -25.37 12.57
C LEU A 311 3.17 -25.60 11.92
N LYS A 312 4.10 -26.28 12.61
CA LYS A 312 5.42 -26.60 12.06
C LYS A 312 5.30 -27.36 10.74
N ARG A 313 4.56 -28.48 10.74
CA ARG A 313 4.38 -29.33 9.55
C ARG A 313 3.81 -28.55 8.36
N ARG A 314 2.79 -27.72 8.58
CA ARG A 314 2.15 -26.96 7.50
C ARG A 314 3.05 -25.81 7.03
N THR A 315 3.75 -25.13 7.93
CA THR A 315 4.71 -24.07 7.61
C THR A 315 5.83 -24.60 6.71
N GLU A 316 6.40 -25.77 7.05
CA GLU A 316 7.43 -26.44 6.25
C GLU A 316 6.94 -26.92 4.87
N SER A 317 5.62 -26.97 4.66
CA SER A 317 5.02 -27.37 3.37
C SER A 317 4.68 -26.19 2.44
N ILE A 318 4.91 -24.94 2.88
CA ILE A 318 4.66 -23.76 2.05
C ILE A 318 5.60 -23.79 0.84
N MET A 319 5.02 -23.71 -0.36
CA MET A 319 5.79 -23.63 -1.61
C MET A 319 6.43 -22.25 -1.76
N ILE A 320 7.74 -22.19 -1.58
CA ILE A 320 8.57 -21.01 -1.82
C ILE A 320 9.18 -21.10 -3.21
N SER A 321 8.82 -20.17 -4.08
CA SER A 321 9.29 -20.14 -5.47
C SER A 321 9.28 -18.74 -6.05
N ASP A 322 9.75 -18.61 -7.29
CA ASP A 322 9.50 -17.41 -8.08
C ASP A 322 7.99 -17.05 -8.05
N PRO A 323 7.64 -15.78 -7.84
CA PRO A 323 6.24 -15.37 -7.69
C PRO A 323 5.34 -15.65 -8.89
N LEU A 324 5.92 -15.77 -10.09
CA LEU A 324 5.20 -16.06 -11.34
C LEU A 324 5.00 -17.56 -11.59
N VAL A 325 5.59 -18.44 -10.77
CA VAL A 325 5.40 -19.89 -10.87
C VAL A 325 4.01 -20.27 -10.33
N PRO A 326 3.19 -21.01 -11.10
CA PRO A 326 1.90 -21.49 -10.63
C PRO A 326 2.04 -22.30 -9.34
N GLY A 327 1.21 -21.97 -8.35
CA GLY A 327 1.23 -22.63 -7.04
C GLY A 327 2.19 -21.99 -6.03
N CYS A 328 2.94 -20.94 -6.39
CA CYS A 328 3.70 -20.15 -5.43
C CYS A 328 2.79 -19.69 -4.26
N ARG A 329 3.28 -19.87 -3.04
CA ARG A 329 2.59 -19.46 -1.79
C ARG A 329 3.41 -18.51 -0.93
N LEU A 330 4.69 -18.33 -1.25
CA LEU A 330 5.58 -17.38 -0.57
C LEU A 330 6.68 -16.94 -1.55
N GLY A 331 6.71 -15.65 -1.84
CA GLY A 331 7.75 -15.01 -2.65
C GLY A 331 8.86 -14.37 -1.80
N PRO A 332 9.76 -13.59 -2.41
CA PRO A 332 10.83 -12.88 -1.72
C PRO A 332 10.32 -11.63 -0.99
N LEU A 333 11.09 -11.15 -0.01
CA LEU A 333 10.91 -9.81 0.55
C LEU A 333 11.24 -8.74 -0.51
N VAL A 334 10.65 -7.55 -0.40
CA VAL A 334 10.67 -6.54 -1.48
C VAL A 334 12.07 -6.07 -1.91
N ASN A 335 13.05 -6.03 -1.01
CA ASN A 335 14.40 -5.55 -1.32
C ASN A 335 15.45 -6.02 -0.31
N GLU A 336 16.72 -5.77 -0.62
CA GLU A 336 17.86 -6.16 0.22
C GLU A 336 17.81 -5.53 1.63
N LEU A 337 17.38 -4.27 1.74
CA LEU A 337 17.28 -3.56 3.02
C LEU A 337 16.27 -4.26 3.95
N GLN A 338 15.10 -4.61 3.41
CA GLN A 338 14.06 -5.31 4.16
C GLN A 338 14.50 -6.74 4.49
N TYR A 339 15.15 -7.44 3.55
CA TYR A 339 15.73 -8.76 3.80
C TYR A 339 16.70 -8.75 4.99
N LYS A 340 17.69 -7.85 4.97
CA LYS A 340 18.68 -7.71 6.05
C LYS A 340 18.00 -7.35 7.38
N LYS A 341 16.99 -6.48 7.36
CA LYS A 341 16.20 -6.12 8.56
C LYS A 341 15.51 -7.35 9.16
N VAL A 342 14.79 -8.13 8.35
CA VAL A 342 14.06 -9.32 8.83
C VAL A 342 15.03 -10.40 9.33
N VAL A 343 16.12 -10.67 8.60
CA VAL A 343 17.18 -11.58 9.07
C VAL A 343 17.76 -11.12 10.41
N GLY A 344 18.00 -9.81 10.57
CA GLY A 344 18.45 -9.25 11.84
C GLY A 344 17.49 -9.50 13.01
N TYR A 345 16.17 -9.50 12.77
CA TYR A 345 15.18 -9.88 13.78
C TYR A 345 15.18 -11.37 14.09
N VAL A 346 15.37 -12.23 13.08
CA VAL A 346 15.50 -13.67 13.31
C VAL A 346 16.72 -13.96 14.21
N GLU A 347 17.86 -13.33 13.94
CA GLU A 347 19.05 -13.48 14.78
C GLU A 347 18.84 -12.89 16.19
N ALA A 348 18.14 -11.75 16.31
CA ALA A 348 17.76 -11.20 17.60
C ALA A 348 16.85 -12.14 18.40
N GLY A 349 15.88 -12.81 17.75
CA GLY A 349 15.02 -13.81 18.39
C GLY A 349 15.80 -14.98 19.01
N LYS A 350 16.81 -15.49 18.27
CA LYS A 350 17.72 -16.52 18.78
C LYS A 350 18.57 -16.00 19.95
N ALA A 351 19.11 -14.79 19.83
CA ALA A 351 19.96 -14.18 20.85
C ALA A 351 19.20 -13.84 22.15
N ASP A 352 17.93 -13.43 22.03
CA ASP A 352 17.03 -13.17 23.16
C ASP A 352 16.58 -14.46 23.88
N GLY A 353 16.90 -15.64 23.32
CA GLY A 353 16.61 -16.94 23.92
C GLY A 353 15.23 -17.52 23.56
N ALA A 354 14.59 -17.03 22.49
CA ALA A 354 13.40 -17.68 21.95
C ALA A 354 13.78 -18.98 21.22
N THR A 355 12.88 -19.96 21.24
CA THR A 355 13.09 -21.24 20.55
C THR A 355 12.67 -21.11 19.10
N LEU A 356 13.61 -21.28 18.16
CA LEU A 356 13.30 -21.36 16.74
C LEU A 356 12.69 -22.74 16.42
N LEU A 357 11.39 -22.79 16.15
CA LEU A 357 10.66 -24.03 15.85
C LEU A 357 10.94 -24.54 14.43
N THR A 358 10.94 -23.62 13.45
CA THR A 358 11.26 -23.88 12.04
C THR A 358 11.59 -22.59 11.29
N GLY A 359 12.20 -22.71 10.11
CA GLY A 359 12.55 -21.59 9.23
C GLY A 359 13.79 -20.80 9.66
N GLY A 360 13.76 -19.48 9.44
CA GLY A 360 14.79 -18.55 9.92
C GLY A 360 16.06 -18.48 9.08
N ARG A 361 16.02 -18.93 7.83
CA ARG A 361 17.16 -18.91 6.88
C ARG A 361 16.69 -18.76 5.44
N ARG A 362 17.63 -18.52 4.52
CA ARG A 362 17.36 -18.56 3.08
C ARG A 362 17.08 -20.00 2.63
N PRO A 363 16.04 -20.26 1.82
CA PRO A 363 15.79 -21.59 1.28
C PRO A 363 16.96 -22.08 0.40
N PRO A 364 17.51 -23.29 0.60
CA PRO A 364 18.70 -23.75 -0.13
C PRO A 364 18.53 -23.82 -1.66
N HIS A 365 17.32 -24.09 -2.15
CA HIS A 365 17.01 -24.15 -3.58
C HIS A 365 16.79 -22.78 -4.22
N MET A 366 16.84 -21.69 -3.44
CA MET A 366 16.71 -20.29 -3.88
C MET A 366 17.94 -19.49 -3.47
N PRO A 367 19.11 -19.72 -4.11
CA PRO A 367 20.37 -19.08 -3.70
C PRO A 367 20.39 -17.57 -4.00
N LYS A 368 19.57 -17.10 -4.95
CA LYS A 368 19.37 -15.69 -5.29
C LYS A 368 17.95 -15.25 -4.94
N GLY A 369 17.76 -13.94 -4.81
CA GLY A 369 16.51 -13.32 -4.42
C GLY A 369 16.41 -13.14 -2.91
N TYR A 370 15.54 -12.24 -2.47
CA TYR A 370 15.38 -11.89 -1.07
C TYR A 370 14.46 -12.88 -0.30
N TYR A 371 14.64 -14.18 -0.56
CA TYR A 371 13.83 -15.25 0.02
C TYR A 371 14.22 -15.58 1.45
N LEU A 372 13.20 -15.76 2.30
CA LEU A 372 13.33 -16.23 3.67
C LEU A 372 12.32 -17.35 3.91
N GLU A 373 12.76 -18.45 4.51
CA GLU A 373 11.86 -19.51 4.97
C GLU A 373 10.85 -18.94 5.99
N PRO A 374 9.57 -19.34 5.91
CA PRO A 374 8.57 -18.90 6.88
C PRO A 374 8.99 -19.39 8.26
N THR A 375 9.14 -18.44 9.18
CA THR A 375 9.83 -18.62 10.45
C THR A 375 8.82 -18.68 11.58
N VAL A 376 9.03 -19.57 12.54
CA VAL A 376 8.18 -19.66 13.73
C VAL A 376 9.07 -19.72 14.96
N PHE A 377 8.89 -18.75 15.87
CA PHE A 377 9.46 -18.80 17.21
C PHE A 377 8.39 -19.22 18.24
N ILE A 378 8.79 -20.07 19.18
CA ILE A 378 8.02 -20.41 20.38
C ILE A 378 8.81 -20.02 21.63
N ASP A 379 8.18 -20.12 22.81
CA ASP A 379 8.76 -19.70 24.09
C ASP A 379 9.20 -18.21 24.11
N CYS A 380 8.52 -17.38 23.32
CA CYS A 380 8.74 -15.93 23.27
C CYS A 380 8.26 -15.25 24.57
N LYS A 381 9.09 -14.39 25.14
CA LYS A 381 8.73 -13.58 26.31
C LYS A 381 8.36 -12.15 25.91
N PRO A 382 7.54 -11.44 26.72
CA PRO A 382 7.11 -10.07 26.42
C PRO A 382 8.24 -9.06 26.20
N GLU A 383 9.41 -9.30 26.79
CA GLU A 383 10.61 -8.48 26.68
C GLU A 383 11.43 -8.72 25.39
N HIS A 384 11.24 -9.86 24.70
CA HIS A 384 11.99 -10.17 23.48
C HIS A 384 11.67 -9.16 22.37
N ARG A 385 12.67 -8.78 21.58
CA ARG A 385 12.50 -7.79 20.51
C ARG A 385 11.48 -8.25 19.46
N ILE A 386 11.55 -9.52 19.06
CA ILE A 386 10.61 -10.15 18.13
C ILE A 386 9.15 -10.18 18.62
N TRP A 387 8.92 -9.99 19.93
CA TRP A 387 7.58 -9.86 20.51
C TRP A 387 7.06 -8.42 20.44
N ARG A 388 7.93 -7.42 20.62
CA ARG A 388 7.55 -6.01 20.79
C ARG A 388 7.58 -5.21 19.49
N GLU A 389 8.51 -5.53 18.60
CA GLU A 389 8.78 -4.76 17.39
C GLU A 389 8.12 -5.39 16.16
N GLU A 390 7.71 -4.54 15.23
CA GLU A 390 7.22 -4.96 13.91
C GLU A 390 8.40 -5.42 13.05
N ILE A 391 8.32 -6.68 12.58
CA ILE A 391 9.35 -7.33 11.76
C ILE A 391 9.10 -7.05 10.27
N PHE A 392 7.84 -7.18 9.83
CA PHE A 392 7.38 -6.98 8.46
C PHE A 392 8.02 -7.96 7.47
N GLY A 393 7.98 -9.24 7.83
CA GLY A 393 8.45 -10.39 7.06
C GLY A 393 7.79 -11.66 7.58
N PRO A 394 8.07 -12.84 7.01
CA PRO A 394 7.33 -14.07 7.31
C PRO A 394 7.84 -14.71 8.61
N VAL A 395 7.63 -14.06 9.76
CA VAL A 395 8.16 -14.43 11.10
C VAL A 395 7.11 -14.33 12.19
#